data_AF-A0A1V4VF77-F1
#
_entry.id   AF-A0A1V4VF77-F1
#
_cell.length_a   1.000
_cell.length_b   1.000
_cell.length_c   1.000
_cell.angle_alpha   90.00
_cell.angle_beta   90.00
_cell.angle_gamma   90.00
#
_symmetry.space_group_name_H-M   'P 1'
#
loop_
_entity.id
_entity.type
_entity.pdbx_description
1 polymer ?
#
loop_
_entity_poly.entity_id
_entity_poly.type
_entity_poly.pdbx_seq_one_letter_code
_entity_poly.pdbx_strand_id
1 'polypeptide(L)'
;MGNIGKFELTDGDFYAISLAIDTARHFLKHPNISPLQVIGLGNALYALERLPLATPGAYTKFGLEFHTGTQKPEAQYISFTVAEDYFEIIQGCHQNDESAGGDSFTESGWLFDFGGERIETCDLYELEEAIEGYLELGAKITVDDKSDIEYEEDASDIGDESGEFIITYEQDVSDRWPGQKRSPSELDPLKVIVSRQEVERKDIMPTLTVLSKLTASSQIARANMEKVDIGFAGYEQDDREPFVIPEVRDYVHLLDKHFPYWLFFLSKNCPGLQCLMSCFIQPHQTDTTKAMHPPKQLQEQLTRWFSAMNQISEFAGLNDDEIDELTERSLIYFTKGR
;
A
#
# COMPACT_ATOMS: atom_id res chain seq x y z
N MET A 1 -22.33 -9.54 -14.81
CA MET A 1 -21.47 -8.35 -14.94
C MET A 1 -22.33 -7.21 -15.41
N GLY A 2 -22.59 -6.24 -14.53
CA GLY A 2 -23.26 -5.00 -14.90
C GLY A 2 -22.41 -4.23 -15.90
N ASN A 3 -23.03 -3.40 -16.74
CA ASN A 3 -22.32 -2.53 -17.67
C ASN A 3 -21.47 -1.55 -16.84
N ILE A 4 -20.14 -1.71 -16.83
CA ILE A 4 -19.24 -0.81 -16.10
C ILE A 4 -19.32 0.56 -16.80
N GLY A 5 -19.70 1.59 -16.05
CA GLY A 5 -19.79 2.95 -16.56
C GLY A 5 -18.45 3.42 -17.14
N LYS A 6 -18.50 4.30 -18.14
CA LYS A 6 -17.29 4.88 -18.74
C LYS A 6 -17.47 6.40 -18.83
N PHE A 7 -16.48 7.12 -18.34
CA PHE A 7 -16.40 8.58 -18.44
C PHE A 7 -16.03 9.01 -19.86
N GLU A 8 -16.63 10.10 -20.33
CA GLU A 8 -16.20 10.80 -21.54
C GLU A 8 -15.20 11.89 -21.15
N LEU A 9 -13.91 11.60 -21.31
CA LEU A 9 -12.81 12.48 -20.90
C LEU A 9 -12.27 13.32 -22.07
N THR A 10 -11.94 14.57 -21.77
CA THR A 10 -11.21 15.52 -22.62
C THR A 10 -9.73 15.57 -22.23
N ASP A 11 -8.89 16.25 -23.04
CA ASP A 11 -7.48 16.46 -22.71
C ASP A 11 -7.30 17.21 -21.38
N GLY A 12 -8.20 18.16 -21.06
CA GLY A 12 -8.18 18.87 -19.78
C GLY A 12 -8.44 17.94 -18.60
N ASP A 13 -9.34 16.97 -18.74
CA ASP A 13 -9.61 16.00 -17.67
C ASP A 13 -8.42 15.11 -17.39
N PHE A 14 -7.71 14.67 -18.44
CA PHE A 14 -6.49 13.88 -18.25
C PHE A 14 -5.43 14.67 -17.48
N TYR A 15 -5.33 15.99 -17.70
CA TYR A 15 -4.44 16.84 -16.90
C TYR A 15 -4.91 16.94 -15.45
N ALA A 16 -6.21 17.17 -15.21
CA ALA A 16 -6.79 17.23 -13.87
C ALA A 16 -6.60 15.91 -13.08
N ILE A 17 -6.78 14.77 -13.75
CA ILE A 17 -6.55 13.43 -13.17
C ILE A 17 -5.06 13.24 -12.86
N SER A 18 -4.15 13.62 -13.77
CA SER A 18 -2.70 13.52 -13.53
C SER A 18 -2.30 14.33 -12.30
N LEU A 19 -2.77 15.58 -12.20
CA LEU A 19 -2.52 16.44 -11.04
C LEU A 19 -3.02 15.79 -9.73
N ALA A 20 -4.20 15.17 -9.75
CA ALA A 20 -4.73 14.46 -8.59
C ALA A 20 -3.87 13.24 -8.19
N ILE A 21 -3.41 12.46 -9.18
CA ILE A 21 -2.51 11.31 -8.97
C ILE A 21 -1.17 11.77 -8.37
N ASP A 22 -0.56 12.79 -8.96
CA ASP A 22 0.73 13.31 -8.53
C ASP A 22 0.63 13.91 -7.12
N THR A 23 -0.46 14.61 -6.83
CA THR A 23 -0.77 15.13 -5.48
C THR A 23 -0.95 14.00 -4.47
N ALA A 24 -1.71 12.95 -4.79
CA ALA A 24 -1.90 11.81 -3.90
C ALA A 24 -0.58 11.09 -3.61
N ARG A 25 0.26 10.89 -4.63
CA ARG A 25 1.61 10.34 -4.49
C ARG A 25 2.51 11.24 -3.64
N HIS A 26 2.43 12.54 -3.81
CA HIS A 26 3.17 13.50 -2.99
C HIS A 26 2.76 13.42 -1.51
N PHE A 27 1.46 13.30 -1.21
CA PHE A 27 0.97 13.13 0.15
C PHE A 27 1.45 11.84 0.80
N LEU A 28 1.58 10.75 0.04
CA LEU A 28 2.11 9.48 0.55
C LEU A 28 3.58 9.59 1.00
N LYS A 29 4.34 10.54 0.45
CA LYS A 29 5.73 10.82 0.87
C LYS A 29 5.81 11.68 2.13
N HIS A 30 4.70 12.28 2.57
CA HIS A 30 4.71 13.22 3.68
C HIS A 30 4.93 12.49 5.02
N PRO A 31 5.88 12.93 5.88
CA PRO A 31 6.29 12.19 7.08
C PRO A 31 5.19 12.04 8.15
N ASN A 32 4.15 12.88 8.09
CA ASN A 32 3.03 12.88 9.02
C ASN A 32 1.75 12.21 8.47
N ILE A 33 1.84 11.49 7.34
CA ILE A 33 0.69 10.77 6.78
C ILE A 33 0.27 9.62 7.71
N SER A 34 -1.01 9.57 8.08
CA SER A 34 -1.54 8.49 8.93
C SER A 34 -1.88 7.24 8.10
N PRO A 35 -1.92 6.05 8.71
CA PRO A 35 -2.26 4.82 7.98
C PRO A 35 -3.65 4.85 7.31
N LEU A 36 -4.65 5.49 7.94
CA LEU A 36 -5.97 5.66 7.33
C LEU A 36 -5.90 6.53 6.07
N GLN A 37 -5.07 7.58 6.10
CA GLN A 37 -4.83 8.42 4.94
C GLN A 37 -4.11 7.64 3.84
N VAL A 38 -3.15 6.76 4.17
CA VAL A 38 -2.49 5.90 3.18
C VAL A 38 -3.48 4.96 2.50
N ILE A 39 -4.38 4.32 3.24
CA ILE A 39 -5.42 3.44 2.66
C ILE A 39 -6.35 4.24 1.75
N GLY A 40 -6.85 5.38 2.22
CA GLY A 40 -7.71 6.24 1.41
C GLY A 40 -7.00 6.72 0.15
N LEU A 41 -5.76 7.18 0.24
CA LEU A 41 -4.96 7.57 -0.92
C LEU A 41 -4.70 6.39 -1.88
N GLY A 42 -4.53 5.18 -1.36
CA GLY A 42 -4.44 3.96 -2.18
C GLY A 42 -5.73 3.68 -2.96
N ASN A 43 -6.90 3.84 -2.32
CA ASN A 43 -8.20 3.71 -2.97
C ASN A 43 -8.43 4.80 -4.02
N ALA A 44 -8.05 6.04 -3.70
CA ALA A 44 -8.09 7.14 -4.65
C ALA A 44 -7.21 6.85 -5.87
N LEU A 45 -5.96 6.44 -5.68
CA LEU A 45 -5.03 6.11 -6.76
C LEU A 45 -5.56 4.98 -7.64
N TYR A 46 -6.07 3.91 -7.03
CA TYR A 46 -6.68 2.80 -7.77
C TYR A 46 -7.86 3.27 -8.64
N ALA A 47 -8.73 4.12 -8.10
CA ALA A 47 -9.87 4.65 -8.84
C ALA A 47 -9.46 5.63 -9.95
N LEU A 48 -8.50 6.51 -9.67
CA LEU A 48 -7.97 7.50 -10.63
C LEU A 48 -7.26 6.82 -11.81
N GLU A 49 -6.42 5.81 -11.55
CA GLU A 49 -5.68 5.08 -12.58
C GLU A 49 -6.57 4.21 -13.47
N ARG A 50 -7.79 3.88 -13.02
CA ARG A 50 -8.80 3.16 -13.82
C ARG A 50 -9.57 4.05 -14.78
N LEU A 51 -9.56 5.38 -14.60
CA LEU A 51 -10.26 6.29 -15.49
C LEU A 51 -9.76 6.12 -16.94
N PRO A 52 -10.66 6.08 -17.95
CA PRO A 52 -12.08 6.46 -17.91
C PRO A 52 -13.06 5.36 -17.44
N LEU A 53 -12.61 4.21 -16.96
CA LEU A 53 -13.53 3.18 -16.44
C LEU A 53 -13.99 3.55 -15.03
N ALA A 54 -15.29 3.35 -14.77
CA ALA A 54 -15.84 3.45 -13.42
C ALA A 54 -15.10 2.50 -12.47
N THR A 55 -15.01 2.91 -11.21
CA THR A 55 -14.60 2.05 -10.12
C THR A 55 -15.78 1.88 -9.17
N PRO A 56 -16.57 0.81 -9.31
CA PRO A 56 -17.74 0.58 -8.46
C PRO A 56 -17.39 0.64 -6.98
N GLY A 57 -18.22 1.34 -6.21
CA GLY A 57 -18.01 1.55 -4.78
C GLY A 57 -16.91 2.54 -4.42
N ALA A 58 -16.23 3.17 -5.38
CA ALA A 58 -15.23 4.18 -5.06
C ALA A 58 -15.88 5.45 -4.47
N TYR A 59 -15.32 5.92 -3.35
CA TYR A 59 -15.55 7.26 -2.84
C TYR A 59 -14.37 7.66 -1.97
N THR A 60 -13.47 8.48 -2.50
CA THR A 60 -12.39 9.06 -1.70
C THR A 60 -12.29 10.55 -1.98
N LYS A 61 -12.25 11.32 -0.90
CA LYS A 61 -11.95 12.75 -0.90
C LYS A 61 -10.60 12.99 -0.23
N PHE A 62 -9.68 13.68 -0.86
CA PHE A 62 -8.37 14.00 -0.30
C PHE A 62 -7.90 15.40 -0.68
N GLY A 63 -7.03 16.00 0.11
CA GLY A 63 -6.63 17.39 -0.14
C GLY A 63 -5.81 18.03 0.96
N LEU A 64 -5.72 19.36 0.92
CA LEU A 64 -5.02 20.19 1.87
C LEU A 64 -5.97 21.16 2.56
N GLU A 65 -5.69 21.42 3.83
CA GLU A 65 -6.32 22.48 4.61
C GLU A 65 -5.23 23.35 5.24
N PHE A 66 -5.15 24.60 4.80
CA PHE A 66 -4.17 25.59 5.25
C PHE A 66 -4.85 26.69 6.05
N HIS A 67 -4.33 26.98 7.25
CA HIS A 67 -4.90 28.01 8.12
C HIS A 67 -3.96 29.22 8.18
N THR A 68 -4.43 30.39 7.77
CA THR A 68 -3.70 31.65 7.89
C THR A 68 -4.12 32.44 9.14
N GLY A 69 -3.14 32.94 9.88
CA GLY A 69 -3.33 33.94 10.94
C GLY A 69 -3.64 33.41 12.34
N THR A 70 -3.24 34.19 13.36
CA THR A 70 -3.47 33.88 14.80
C THR A 70 -4.70 34.56 15.39
N GLN A 71 -5.31 35.54 14.68
CA GLN A 71 -6.38 36.39 15.22
C GLN A 71 -7.72 36.27 14.47
N LYS A 72 -7.73 35.83 13.21
CA LYS A 72 -8.94 35.48 12.45
C LYS A 72 -8.59 34.26 11.59
N PRO A 73 -9.05 33.05 11.95
CA PRO A 73 -8.71 31.85 11.20
C PRO A 73 -9.42 31.93 9.85
N GLU A 74 -8.66 32.26 8.81
CA GLU A 74 -9.05 31.98 7.43
C GLU A 74 -8.46 30.60 7.10
N ALA A 75 -9.32 29.66 6.73
CA ALA A 75 -8.86 28.35 6.24
C ALA A 75 -9.02 28.33 4.73
N GLN A 76 -7.94 28.08 4.00
CA GLN A 76 -7.95 27.80 2.57
C GLN A 76 -7.85 26.30 2.39
N TYR A 77 -8.57 25.73 1.42
CA TYR A 77 -8.49 24.31 1.16
C TYR A 77 -8.56 24.00 -0.33
N ILE A 78 -7.89 22.91 -0.69
CA ILE A 78 -7.93 22.27 -1.99
C ILE A 78 -8.33 20.83 -1.75
N SER A 79 -9.29 20.31 -2.53
CA SER A 79 -9.74 18.94 -2.39
C SER A 79 -10.01 18.30 -3.73
N PHE A 80 -9.56 17.07 -3.88
CA PHE A 80 -9.89 16.14 -4.94
C PHE A 80 -10.92 15.15 -4.41
N THR A 81 -11.89 14.80 -5.24
CA THR A 81 -12.83 13.72 -4.98
C THR A 81 -12.86 12.80 -6.18
N VAL A 82 -12.65 11.51 -5.95
CA VAL A 82 -12.88 10.46 -6.95
C VAL A 82 -13.97 9.54 -6.41
N ALA A 83 -15.05 9.42 -7.17
CA ALA A 83 -16.19 8.58 -6.85
C ALA A 83 -16.51 7.64 -8.01
N GLU A 84 -17.43 6.70 -7.79
CA GLU A 84 -17.87 5.74 -8.80
C GLU A 84 -18.35 6.43 -10.09
N ASP A 85 -19.05 7.56 -9.96
CA ASP A 85 -19.78 8.24 -11.03
C ASP A 85 -19.34 9.68 -11.31
N TYR A 86 -18.36 10.23 -10.56
CA TYR A 86 -17.79 11.55 -10.82
C TYR A 86 -16.36 11.71 -10.32
N PHE A 87 -15.68 12.71 -10.87
CA PHE A 87 -14.44 13.28 -10.36
C PHE A 87 -14.62 14.77 -10.16
N GLU A 88 -14.05 15.31 -9.08
CA GLU A 88 -14.18 16.72 -8.75
C GLU A 88 -12.89 17.28 -8.11
N ILE A 89 -12.56 18.51 -8.46
CA ILE A 89 -11.58 19.36 -7.79
C ILE A 89 -12.32 20.58 -7.24
N ILE A 90 -12.19 20.82 -5.94
CA ILE A 90 -12.75 21.97 -5.25
C ILE A 90 -11.61 22.80 -4.66
N GLN A 91 -11.71 24.11 -4.81
CA GLN A 91 -10.94 25.08 -4.03
C GLN A 91 -11.90 25.98 -3.24
N GLY A 92 -11.52 26.34 -2.03
CA GLY A 92 -12.36 27.22 -1.22
C GLY A 92 -11.65 27.90 -0.07
N CYS A 93 -12.38 28.79 0.57
CA CYS A 93 -11.96 29.42 1.80
C CYS A 93 -13.10 29.52 2.82
N HIS A 94 -12.76 29.36 4.09
CA HIS A 94 -13.62 29.65 5.22
C HIS A 94 -13.19 30.98 5.81
N GLN A 95 -14.08 31.97 5.81
CA GLN A 95 -13.87 33.25 6.47
C GLN A 95 -14.80 33.34 7.69
N ASN A 96 -14.21 33.44 8.88
CA ASN A 96 -14.97 33.69 10.09
C ASN A 96 -14.97 35.18 10.42
N ASP A 97 -16.10 35.85 10.18
CA ASP A 97 -16.36 37.20 10.69
C ASP A 97 -17.16 37.11 12.00
N GLU A 98 -16.55 37.54 13.10
CA GLU A 98 -17.19 37.56 14.43
C GLU A 98 -18.50 38.37 14.47
N SER A 99 -18.71 39.27 13.51
CA SER A 99 -19.89 40.14 13.44
C SER A 99 -21.00 39.62 12.52
N ALA A 100 -20.69 38.72 11.58
CA ALA A 100 -21.62 38.24 10.54
C ALA A 100 -21.92 36.73 10.60
N GLY A 101 -21.12 35.95 11.33
CA GLY A 101 -21.14 34.48 11.27
C GLY A 101 -20.08 33.95 10.29
N GLY A 102 -19.81 32.65 10.33
CA GLY A 102 -18.85 32.03 9.43
C GLY A 102 -19.44 31.85 8.03
N ASP A 103 -18.86 32.52 7.04
CA ASP A 103 -19.18 32.32 5.63
C ASP A 103 -18.15 31.37 5.02
N SER A 104 -18.64 30.35 4.32
CA SER A 104 -17.82 29.39 3.59
C SER A 104 -18.04 29.61 2.11
N PHE A 105 -16.96 29.93 1.39
CA PHE A 105 -16.98 29.99 -0.06
C PHE A 105 -16.35 28.72 -0.60
N THR A 106 -17.17 27.92 -1.30
CA THR A 106 -16.78 26.69 -1.96
C THR A 106 -17.05 26.84 -3.44
N GLU A 107 -16.03 26.68 -4.27
CA GLU A 107 -16.18 26.71 -5.72
C GLU A 107 -15.65 25.38 -6.29
N SER A 108 -16.51 24.66 -7.01
CA SER A 108 -16.09 23.52 -7.81
C SER A 108 -15.28 24.07 -8.98
N GLY A 109 -13.98 23.75 -8.97
CA GLY A 109 -13.00 24.22 -9.95
C GLY A 109 -12.91 23.32 -11.18
N TRP A 110 -13.09 22.01 -10.98
CA TRP A 110 -13.10 21.01 -12.05
C TRP A 110 -14.10 19.91 -11.71
N LEU A 111 -15.00 19.52 -12.60
CA LEU A 111 -15.94 18.43 -12.36
C LEU A 111 -16.31 17.75 -13.67
N PHE A 112 -16.38 16.42 -13.67
CA PHE A 112 -17.03 15.64 -14.72
C PHE A 112 -17.69 14.39 -14.14
N ASP A 113 -18.84 13.98 -14.70
CA ASP A 113 -19.63 12.83 -14.23
C ASP A 113 -20.20 11.96 -15.38
N PHE A 114 -20.91 10.87 -15.01
CA PHE A 114 -21.64 10.04 -16.00
C PHE A 114 -22.91 10.70 -16.56
N GLY A 115 -23.43 11.73 -15.91
CA GLY A 115 -24.55 12.53 -16.40
C GLY A 115 -24.16 13.45 -17.57
N GLY A 116 -22.86 13.60 -17.84
CA GLY A 116 -22.31 14.53 -18.82
C GLY A 116 -22.20 15.96 -18.29
N GLU A 117 -22.35 16.16 -16.98
CA GLU A 117 -22.05 17.43 -16.34
C GLU A 117 -20.55 17.70 -16.40
N ARG A 118 -20.19 18.96 -16.64
CA ARG A 118 -18.80 19.39 -16.80
C ARG A 118 -18.60 20.82 -16.31
N ILE A 119 -17.61 21.00 -15.45
CA ILE A 119 -17.18 22.30 -14.92
C ILE A 119 -15.66 22.38 -15.07
N GLU A 120 -15.16 23.48 -15.65
CA GLU A 120 -13.74 23.73 -15.92
C GLU A 120 -13.43 25.20 -15.63
N THR A 121 -13.52 25.60 -14.35
CA THR A 121 -13.42 27.00 -13.91
C THR A 121 -12.10 27.33 -13.23
N CYS A 122 -11.39 26.34 -12.66
CA CYS A 122 -10.08 26.55 -12.05
C CYS A 122 -8.94 26.42 -13.04
N ASP A 123 -7.88 27.21 -12.82
CA ASP A 123 -6.61 27.05 -13.53
C ASP A 123 -5.79 25.96 -12.83
N LEU A 124 -5.60 24.84 -13.51
CA LEU A 124 -4.89 23.68 -12.96
C LEU A 124 -3.39 23.94 -12.72
N TYR A 125 -2.77 24.90 -13.41
CA TYR A 125 -1.39 25.30 -13.15
C TYR A 125 -1.28 26.13 -11.87
N GLU A 126 -2.18 27.10 -11.67
CA GLU A 126 -2.24 27.86 -10.42
C GLU A 126 -2.55 26.96 -9.23
N LEU A 127 -3.37 25.93 -9.44
CA LEU A 127 -3.69 24.93 -8.43
C LEU A 127 -2.47 24.10 -8.01
N GLU A 128 -1.67 23.65 -8.98
CA GLU A 128 -0.44 22.91 -8.74
C GLU A 128 0.56 23.73 -7.90
N GLU A 129 0.80 24.99 -8.29
CA GLU A 129 1.65 25.92 -7.52
C GLU A 129 1.12 26.14 -6.10
N ALA A 130 -0.21 26.26 -5.93
CA ALA A 130 -0.83 26.44 -4.62
C ALA A 130 -0.66 25.22 -3.70
N ILE A 131 -0.73 24.00 -4.24
CA ILE A 131 -0.53 22.76 -3.48
C ILE A 131 0.88 22.72 -2.89
N GLU A 132 1.90 22.99 -3.70
CA GLU A 132 3.29 23.04 -3.25
C GLU A 132 3.47 24.12 -2.17
N GLY A 133 2.99 25.33 -2.44
CA GLY A 133 3.09 26.45 -1.49
C GLY A 133 2.40 26.17 -0.15
N TYR A 134 1.22 25.54 -0.16
CA TYR A 134 0.52 25.16 1.07
C TYR A 134 1.27 24.10 1.87
N LEU A 135 1.83 23.09 1.21
CA LEU A 135 2.63 22.06 1.88
C LEU A 135 3.87 22.66 2.54
N GLU A 136 4.60 23.54 1.85
CA GLU A 136 5.75 24.25 2.42
C GLU A 136 5.39 25.08 3.66
N LEU A 137 4.17 25.64 3.67
CA LEU A 137 3.64 26.41 4.80
C LEU A 137 3.04 25.53 5.91
N GLY A 138 3.16 24.21 5.79
CA GLY A 138 2.71 23.25 6.81
C GLY A 138 1.21 23.00 6.79
N ALA A 139 0.56 23.09 5.62
CA ALA A 139 -0.83 22.71 5.46
C ALA A 139 -1.08 21.26 5.90
N LYS A 140 -2.28 21.03 6.43
CA LYS A 140 -2.71 19.72 6.90
C LYS A 140 -3.24 18.91 5.73
N ILE A 141 -2.68 17.72 5.53
CA ILE A 141 -3.24 16.73 4.60
C ILE A 141 -4.55 16.17 5.20
N THR A 142 -5.59 16.10 4.38
CA THR A 142 -6.90 15.56 4.71
C THR A 142 -7.25 14.41 3.77
N VAL A 143 -7.83 13.34 4.31
CA VAL A 143 -8.36 12.21 3.53
C VAL A 143 -9.63 11.71 4.23
N ASP A 144 -10.72 11.59 3.48
CA ASP A 144 -12.01 11.01 3.86
C ASP A 144 -12.35 9.92 2.83
N ASP A 145 -12.21 8.67 3.25
CA ASP A 145 -12.45 7.51 2.40
C ASP A 145 -13.70 6.75 2.88
N LYS A 146 -14.65 6.56 1.96
CA LYS A 146 -15.89 5.81 2.16
C LYS A 146 -16.05 4.73 1.10
N SER A 147 -14.93 4.35 0.47
CA SER A 147 -14.90 3.37 -0.59
C SER A 147 -15.32 1.99 -0.10
N ASP A 148 -16.14 1.31 -0.90
CA ASP A 148 -16.52 -0.10 -0.81
C ASP A 148 -16.15 -0.79 -2.13
N ILE A 149 -14.86 -0.67 -2.51
CA ILE A 149 -14.34 -1.14 -3.78
C ILE A 149 -14.13 -2.66 -3.71
N GLU A 150 -14.74 -3.38 -4.66
CA GLU A 150 -14.34 -4.74 -4.96
C GLU A 150 -13.19 -4.71 -5.98
N TYR A 151 -11.98 -5.06 -5.55
CA TYR A 151 -10.86 -5.20 -6.48
C TYR A 151 -11.10 -6.38 -7.41
N GLU A 152 -10.89 -6.17 -8.70
CA GLU A 152 -10.91 -7.25 -9.67
C GLU A 152 -9.68 -8.14 -9.40
N GLU A 153 -9.90 -9.41 -9.07
CA GLU A 153 -8.84 -10.42 -9.10
C GLU A 153 -8.43 -10.57 -10.56
N ASP A 154 -7.20 -10.18 -10.90
CA ASP A 154 -6.68 -10.30 -12.27
C ASP A 154 -6.77 -11.75 -12.74
N ALA A 155 -7.78 -12.04 -13.56
CA ALA A 155 -7.93 -13.31 -14.26
C ALA A 155 -6.95 -13.38 -15.43
N SER A 156 -5.65 -13.54 -15.14
CA SER A 156 -4.69 -13.98 -16.13
C SER A 156 -4.71 -15.52 -16.21
N ASP A 157 -5.35 -16.04 -17.26
CA ASP A 157 -5.15 -17.38 -17.86
C ASP A 157 -5.23 -18.61 -16.95
N ILE A 158 -6.45 -19.03 -16.59
CA ILE A 158 -6.80 -20.46 -16.56
C ILE A 158 -8.15 -20.63 -17.26
N GLY A 159 -8.12 -20.93 -18.55
CA GLY A 159 -9.23 -21.63 -19.17
C GLY A 159 -9.29 -23.05 -18.59
N ASP A 160 -10.36 -23.41 -17.91
CA ASP A 160 -11.31 -24.37 -18.48
C ASP A 160 -12.60 -24.43 -17.63
N GLU A 161 -13.67 -24.80 -18.32
CA GLU A 161 -15.06 -24.70 -17.88
C GLU A 161 -15.43 -25.67 -16.74
N SER A 162 -16.19 -25.14 -15.77
CA SER A 162 -17.21 -25.82 -14.95
C SER A 162 -16.90 -27.18 -14.29
N GLY A 163 -16.85 -27.18 -12.96
CA GLY A 163 -17.15 -28.37 -12.16
C GLY A 163 -16.51 -28.36 -10.77
N GLU A 164 -17.24 -27.88 -9.77
CA GLU A 164 -17.05 -28.13 -8.33
C GLU A 164 -15.63 -28.02 -7.76
N PHE A 165 -15.29 -26.85 -7.21
CA PHE A 165 -14.11 -26.68 -6.36
C PHE A 165 -14.38 -27.31 -4.98
N ILE A 166 -14.04 -28.59 -4.83
CA ILE A 166 -13.77 -29.23 -3.54
C ILE A 166 -12.27 -29.13 -3.30
N ILE A 167 -11.85 -28.37 -2.29
CA ILE A 167 -10.44 -28.29 -1.91
C ILE A 167 -10.11 -29.53 -1.09
N THR A 168 -9.49 -30.53 -1.73
CA THR A 168 -8.72 -31.58 -1.06
C THR A 168 -7.32 -31.59 -1.67
N TYR A 169 -6.31 -31.16 -0.91
CA TYR A 169 -4.91 -31.40 -1.24
C TYR A 169 -4.45 -32.65 -0.48
N GLU A 170 -4.45 -33.79 -1.16
CA GLU A 170 -3.64 -34.94 -0.77
C GLU A 170 -2.22 -34.78 -1.37
N GLN A 171 -1.25 -35.02 -0.49
CA GLN A 171 0.14 -35.42 -0.69
C GLN A 171 0.58 -35.75 -2.13
N ASP A 172 1.66 -35.12 -2.59
CA ASP A 172 2.89 -35.89 -2.84
C ASP A 172 4.15 -35.00 -3.00
N VAL A 173 5.14 -35.33 -2.18
CA VAL A 173 6.52 -34.84 -2.24
C VAL A 173 7.30 -35.86 -3.06
N SER A 174 7.44 -35.70 -4.38
CA SER A 174 8.45 -36.42 -5.18
C SER A 174 8.35 -36.05 -6.66
N ASP A 175 9.10 -35.05 -7.11
CA ASP A 175 9.99 -35.18 -8.29
C ASP A 175 10.40 -33.81 -8.82
N ARG A 176 11.72 -33.62 -8.89
CA ARG A 176 12.33 -32.74 -9.89
C ARG A 176 11.89 -33.23 -11.28
N TRP A 177 11.41 -32.34 -12.16
CA TRP A 177 11.50 -32.59 -13.61
C TRP A 177 11.97 -31.34 -14.40
N PRO A 178 12.80 -31.53 -15.45
CA PRO A 178 13.57 -30.50 -16.13
C PRO A 178 12.79 -29.89 -17.31
N GLY A 179 13.15 -28.66 -17.69
CA GLY A 179 12.74 -28.10 -18.98
C GLY A 179 12.28 -26.65 -18.95
N GLN A 180 12.19 -26.00 -17.79
CA GLN A 180 11.85 -24.59 -17.74
C GLN A 180 13.12 -23.74 -17.88
N LYS A 181 13.28 -23.13 -19.07
CA LYS A 181 14.32 -22.13 -19.34
C LYS A 181 14.20 -21.03 -18.29
N ARG A 182 15.19 -20.98 -17.39
CA ARG A 182 15.43 -19.85 -16.50
C ARG A 182 15.59 -18.59 -17.37
N SER A 183 14.77 -17.57 -17.16
CA SER A 183 15.18 -16.21 -17.47
C SER A 183 16.25 -15.81 -16.45
N PRO A 184 17.43 -15.35 -16.87
CA PRO A 184 18.51 -15.01 -15.97
C PRO A 184 18.27 -13.61 -15.39
N SER A 185 17.75 -13.54 -14.16
CA SER A 185 18.21 -12.58 -13.16
C SER A 185 18.74 -13.39 -11.97
N GLU A 186 20.01 -13.77 -12.11
CA GLU A 186 20.71 -14.83 -11.38
C GLU A 186 21.24 -14.36 -10.01
N LEU A 187 20.50 -14.57 -8.94
CA LEU A 187 21.05 -14.97 -7.64
C LEU A 187 20.01 -15.81 -6.89
N ASP A 188 20.40 -16.99 -6.40
CA ASP A 188 19.63 -17.71 -5.38
C ASP A 188 19.66 -16.82 -4.12
N PRO A 189 18.52 -16.36 -3.59
CA PRO A 189 18.53 -15.50 -2.41
C PRO A 189 19.26 -16.19 -1.26
N LEU A 190 19.87 -15.40 -0.38
CA LEU A 190 20.39 -15.92 0.88
C LEU A 190 19.22 -16.50 1.68
N LYS A 191 19.18 -17.83 1.80
CA LYS A 191 18.12 -18.53 2.54
C LYS A 191 18.47 -18.61 4.02
N VAL A 192 17.62 -18.01 4.84
CA VAL A 192 17.63 -18.13 6.29
C VAL A 192 16.62 -19.20 6.67
N ILE A 193 17.09 -20.40 7.02
CA ILE A 193 16.22 -21.51 7.39
C ILE A 193 16.18 -21.62 8.91
N VAL A 194 14.99 -21.43 9.48
CA VAL A 194 14.70 -21.57 10.90
C VAL A 194 14.22 -23.00 11.16
N SER A 195 14.89 -23.71 12.04
CA SER A 195 14.51 -25.07 12.41
C SER A 195 13.33 -25.09 13.38
N ARG A 196 12.53 -26.15 13.32
CA ARG A 196 11.47 -26.44 14.31
C ARG A 196 11.97 -26.39 15.76
N GLN A 197 13.21 -26.82 16.01
CA GLN A 197 13.80 -26.77 17.36
C GLN A 197 14.01 -25.33 17.85
N GLU A 198 14.44 -24.41 16.97
CA GLU A 198 14.56 -22.98 17.30
C GLU A 198 13.18 -22.38 17.57
N VAL A 199 12.19 -22.71 16.74
CA VAL A 199 10.82 -22.23 16.88
C VAL A 199 10.19 -22.70 18.20
N GLU A 200 10.19 -24.01 18.48
CA GLU A 200 9.57 -24.58 19.68
C GLU A 200 10.25 -24.10 20.98
N ARG A 201 11.55 -23.80 20.93
CA ARG A 201 12.30 -23.24 22.07
C ARG A 201 12.23 -21.73 22.16
N LYS A 202 11.62 -21.05 21.18
CA LYS A 202 11.64 -19.58 21.02
C LYS A 202 13.07 -19.01 21.02
N ASP A 203 14.02 -19.78 20.50
CA ASP A 203 15.42 -19.39 20.44
C ASP A 203 15.70 -18.65 19.14
N ILE A 204 15.52 -17.33 19.17
CA ILE A 204 15.75 -16.44 18.01
C ILE A 204 17.22 -16.14 17.75
N MET A 205 18.12 -16.50 18.67
CA MET A 205 19.51 -16.04 18.64
C MET A 205 20.31 -16.51 17.41
N PRO A 206 20.18 -17.77 16.95
CA PRO A 206 20.92 -18.20 15.76
C PRO A 206 20.45 -17.44 14.51
N THR A 207 19.14 -17.27 14.35
CA THR A 207 18.55 -16.50 13.25
C THR A 207 18.95 -15.03 13.31
N LEU A 208 18.87 -14.38 14.47
CA LEU A 208 19.33 -13.00 14.66
C LEU A 208 20.84 -12.82 14.41
N THR A 209 21.65 -13.83 14.74
CA THR A 209 23.09 -13.79 14.45
C THR A 209 23.37 -13.76 12.95
N VAL A 210 22.51 -14.37 12.13
CA VAL A 210 22.60 -14.29 10.67
C VAL A 210 22.09 -12.94 10.18
N LEU A 211 20.89 -12.53 10.62
CA LEU A 211 20.25 -11.29 10.15
C LEU A 211 21.03 -10.03 10.55
N SER A 212 21.61 -9.98 11.75
CA SER A 212 22.43 -8.84 12.20
C SER A 212 23.68 -8.60 11.36
N LYS A 213 24.16 -9.62 10.62
CA LYS A 213 25.26 -9.43 9.65
C LYS A 213 24.82 -8.57 8.47
N LEU A 214 23.54 -8.60 8.10
CA LEU A 214 22.99 -7.81 7.01
C LEU A 214 23.07 -6.30 7.30
N THR A 215 23.01 -5.94 8.58
CA THR A 215 23.08 -4.56 9.06
C THR A 215 24.47 -4.18 9.60
N ALA A 216 25.50 -5.00 9.36
CA ALA A 216 26.85 -4.75 9.89
C ALA A 216 27.56 -3.56 9.24
N SER A 217 27.18 -3.19 8.02
CA SER A 217 27.64 -1.98 7.31
C SER A 217 26.64 -1.58 6.24
N SER A 218 26.68 -0.31 5.82
CA SER A 218 25.81 0.21 4.75
C SER A 218 26.01 -0.54 3.43
N GLN A 219 27.25 -0.92 3.11
CA GLN A 219 27.58 -1.68 1.89
C GLN A 219 26.98 -3.09 1.93
N ILE A 220 27.04 -3.77 3.08
CA ILE A 220 26.44 -5.10 3.23
C ILE A 220 24.91 -5.00 3.15
N ALA A 221 24.31 -4.00 3.79
CA ALA A 221 22.87 -3.78 3.72
C ALA A 221 22.44 -3.62 2.26
N ARG A 222 23.03 -2.65 1.54
CA ARG A 222 22.73 -2.38 0.13
C ARG A 222 22.96 -3.60 -0.77
N ALA A 223 24.03 -4.36 -0.55
CA ALA A 223 24.33 -5.54 -1.36
C ALA A 223 23.29 -6.66 -1.23
N ASN A 224 22.58 -6.74 -0.10
CA ASN A 224 21.59 -7.77 0.23
C ASN A 224 20.13 -7.29 0.14
N MET A 225 19.90 -6.07 -0.36
CA MET A 225 18.56 -5.54 -0.61
C MET A 225 17.77 -6.50 -1.53
N GLU A 226 16.59 -6.92 -1.08
CA GLU A 226 15.66 -7.85 -1.75
C GLU A 226 16.27 -9.21 -2.18
N LYS A 227 17.37 -9.64 -1.53
CA LYS A 227 18.12 -10.88 -1.84
C LYS A 227 18.11 -11.89 -0.71
N VAL A 228 17.25 -11.74 0.28
CA VAL A 228 17.12 -12.68 1.39
C VAL A 228 15.77 -13.37 1.30
N ASP A 229 15.72 -14.65 1.65
CA ASP A 229 14.48 -15.39 1.87
C ASP A 229 14.52 -16.08 3.22
N ILE A 230 13.38 -16.24 3.86
CA ILE A 230 13.27 -16.89 5.18
C ILE A 230 12.26 -18.02 5.12
N GLY A 231 12.59 -19.16 5.71
CA GLY A 231 11.72 -20.33 5.73
C GLY A 231 11.82 -21.10 7.03
N PHE A 232 10.81 -21.93 7.29
CA PHE A 232 10.71 -22.78 8.48
C PHE A 232 10.79 -24.25 8.07
N ALA A 233 11.70 -25.01 8.68
CA ALA A 233 11.94 -26.41 8.36
C ALA A 233 11.66 -27.33 9.56
N GLY A 234 11.32 -28.59 9.31
CA GLY A 234 10.98 -29.57 10.35
C GLY A 234 9.48 -29.71 10.62
N TYR A 235 8.65 -29.06 9.80
CA TYR A 235 7.17 -29.10 9.86
C TYR A 235 6.56 -29.93 8.72
N GLU A 236 7.35 -30.75 8.02
CA GLU A 236 6.91 -31.50 6.83
C GLU A 236 5.85 -32.58 7.13
N GLN A 237 5.65 -32.90 8.42
CA GLN A 237 4.61 -33.82 8.90
C GLN A 237 3.40 -33.10 9.53
N ASP A 238 3.43 -31.76 9.58
CA ASP A 238 2.31 -30.94 10.01
C ASP A 238 1.53 -30.51 8.77
N ASP A 239 0.25 -30.87 8.69
CA ASP A 239 -0.59 -30.55 7.52
C ASP A 239 -0.92 -29.05 7.42
N ARG A 240 -0.57 -28.27 8.46
CA ARG A 240 -0.77 -26.82 8.49
C ARG A 240 0.41 -26.10 7.87
N GLU A 241 0.10 -25.05 7.11
CA GLU A 241 1.11 -24.08 6.67
C GLU A 241 1.86 -23.46 7.86
N PRO A 242 3.17 -23.17 7.75
CA PRO A 242 3.96 -22.66 8.87
C PRO A 242 3.34 -21.44 9.56
N PHE A 243 2.73 -20.52 8.82
CA PHE A 243 2.11 -19.31 9.38
C PHE A 243 0.80 -19.55 10.17
N VAL A 244 0.23 -20.76 10.09
CA VAL A 244 -0.93 -21.19 10.89
C VAL A 244 -0.47 -21.80 12.23
N ILE A 245 0.76 -22.29 12.30
CA ILE A 245 1.31 -22.95 13.49
C ILE A 245 1.59 -21.91 14.59
N PRO A 246 0.95 -22.00 15.78
CA PRO A 246 1.09 -21.01 16.84
C PRO A 246 2.54 -20.75 17.27
N GLU A 247 3.36 -21.79 17.33
CA GLU A 247 4.76 -21.70 17.72
C GLU A 247 5.58 -20.89 16.71
N VAL A 248 5.34 -21.09 15.41
CA VAL A 248 5.98 -20.31 14.33
C VAL A 248 5.56 -18.85 14.42
N ARG A 249 4.28 -18.59 14.65
CA ARG A 249 3.77 -17.22 14.81
C ARG A 249 4.41 -16.52 15.99
N ASP A 250 4.44 -17.17 17.16
CA ASP A 250 5.09 -16.63 18.36
C ASP A 250 6.56 -16.32 18.12
N TYR A 251 7.27 -17.21 17.41
CA TYR A 251 8.66 -17.02 17.03
C TYR A 251 8.84 -15.81 16.10
N VAL A 252 8.00 -15.68 15.07
CA VAL A 252 8.03 -14.56 14.13
C VAL A 252 7.78 -13.23 14.84
N HIS A 253 6.77 -13.14 15.70
CA HIS A 253 6.50 -11.92 16.48
C HIS A 253 7.68 -11.53 17.38
N LEU A 254 8.37 -12.52 17.94
CA LEU A 254 9.55 -12.27 18.76
C LEU A 254 10.74 -11.81 17.91
N LEU A 255 11.00 -12.48 16.79
CA LEU A 255 12.09 -12.15 15.87
C LEU A 255 11.91 -10.73 15.28
N ASP A 256 10.71 -10.41 14.85
CA ASP A 256 10.34 -9.13 14.25
C ASP A 256 10.53 -7.93 15.20
N LYS A 257 10.38 -8.12 16.52
CA LYS A 257 10.72 -7.08 17.52
C LYS A 257 12.20 -6.70 17.49
N HIS A 258 13.07 -7.64 17.13
CA HIS A 258 14.51 -7.46 17.12
C HIS A 258 15.08 -7.13 15.73
N PHE A 259 14.36 -7.49 14.66
CA PHE A 259 14.79 -7.24 13.28
C PHE A 259 13.57 -6.86 12.39
N PRO A 260 13.20 -5.58 12.28
CA PRO A 260 12.01 -5.15 11.54
C PRO A 260 12.25 -4.79 10.06
N TYR A 261 13.42 -5.12 9.49
CA TYR A 261 13.86 -4.64 8.17
C TYR A 261 13.40 -5.52 6.99
N TRP A 262 12.24 -6.17 7.11
CA TRP A 262 11.82 -7.23 6.17
C TRP A 262 11.56 -6.70 4.76
N LEU A 263 10.93 -5.53 4.62
CA LEU A 263 10.64 -4.95 3.30
C LEU A 263 11.91 -4.61 2.51
N PHE A 264 12.99 -4.30 3.21
CA PHE A 264 14.27 -4.00 2.59
C PHE A 264 15.04 -5.25 2.17
N PHE A 265 15.11 -6.26 3.04
CA PHE A 265 15.96 -7.44 2.79
C PHE A 265 15.25 -8.59 2.07
N LEU A 266 13.96 -8.82 2.36
CA LEU A 266 13.28 -9.99 1.82
C LEU A 266 12.90 -9.78 0.35
N SER A 267 13.17 -10.82 -0.43
CA SER A 267 12.82 -10.88 -1.83
C SER A 267 11.30 -10.92 -2.00
N LYS A 268 10.78 -10.09 -2.91
CA LYS A 268 9.36 -10.11 -3.30
C LYS A 268 9.03 -11.28 -4.24
N ASN A 269 10.05 -11.99 -4.69
CA ASN A 269 9.92 -13.16 -5.57
C ASN A 269 9.92 -14.50 -4.80
N CYS A 270 9.94 -14.46 -3.46
CA CYS A 270 10.04 -15.65 -2.61
C CYS A 270 8.91 -15.68 -1.56
N PRO A 271 8.55 -16.86 -1.03
CA PRO A 271 7.40 -17.01 -0.12
C PRO A 271 7.68 -16.50 1.30
N GLY A 272 8.93 -16.24 1.69
CA GLY A 272 9.27 -15.89 3.07
C GLY A 272 8.60 -14.63 3.59
N LEU A 273 8.51 -13.56 2.78
CA LEU A 273 7.85 -12.31 3.19
C LEU A 273 6.34 -12.53 3.43
N GLN A 274 5.67 -13.28 2.54
CA GLN A 274 4.27 -13.66 2.71
C GLN A 274 4.06 -14.50 3.96
N CYS A 275 4.94 -15.47 4.22
CA CYS A 275 4.88 -16.30 5.42
C CYS A 275 4.99 -15.46 6.69
N LEU A 276 5.95 -14.52 6.76
CA LEU A 276 6.08 -13.61 7.90
C LEU A 276 4.82 -12.75 8.07
N MET A 277 4.32 -12.16 6.98
CA MET A 277 3.12 -11.33 7.02
C MET A 277 1.91 -12.11 7.54
N SER A 278 1.66 -13.31 7.02
CA SER A 278 0.55 -14.17 7.43
C SER A 278 0.62 -14.56 8.90
N CYS A 279 1.80 -14.56 9.52
CA CYS A 279 1.93 -14.77 10.96
C CYS A 279 1.29 -13.65 11.80
N PHE A 280 1.08 -12.45 11.26
CA PHE A 280 0.43 -11.33 11.95
C PHE A 280 -1.09 -11.27 11.70
N ILE A 281 -1.62 -12.10 10.81
CA ILE A 281 -3.06 -12.21 10.51
C ILE A 281 -3.66 -13.34 11.35
N GLN A 282 -4.77 -13.12 12.07
CA GLN A 282 -5.31 -14.13 12.98
C GLN A 282 -5.93 -15.33 12.23
N PRO A 283 -5.71 -16.60 12.67
CA PRO A 283 -6.23 -17.78 11.98
C PRO A 283 -7.76 -17.89 11.93
N HIS A 284 -8.50 -17.16 12.78
CA HIS A 284 -9.97 -17.21 12.81
C HIS A 284 -10.62 -16.25 11.81
N GLN A 285 -9.81 -15.47 11.08
CA GLN A 285 -10.27 -14.56 10.03
C GLN A 285 -10.27 -15.22 8.65
N THR A 286 -10.03 -16.53 8.56
CA THR A 286 -10.10 -17.33 7.31
C THR A 286 -11.47 -17.95 7.04
N ASP A 287 -12.46 -17.78 7.92
CA ASP A 287 -13.85 -18.14 7.65
C ASP A 287 -14.49 -17.09 6.74
N THR A 288 -14.29 -17.24 5.41
CA THR A 288 -15.13 -16.82 4.25
C THR A 288 -15.88 -15.48 4.29
N THR A 289 -15.56 -14.61 5.23
CA THR A 289 -16.13 -13.29 5.45
C THR A 289 -14.98 -12.35 5.22
N LYS A 290 -14.83 -11.94 3.96
CA LYS A 290 -13.96 -10.86 3.48
C LYS A 290 -13.84 -9.77 4.56
N ALA A 291 -12.75 -9.76 5.30
CA ALA A 291 -12.46 -8.65 6.20
C ALA A 291 -12.03 -7.48 5.30
N MET A 292 -12.97 -6.58 5.05
CA MET A 292 -12.91 -5.33 4.28
C MET A 292 -11.79 -4.35 4.71
N HIS A 293 -10.98 -4.72 5.71
CA HIS A 293 -9.82 -3.97 6.16
C HIS A 293 -8.74 -4.97 6.62
N PRO A 294 -7.44 -4.70 6.34
CA PRO A 294 -6.36 -5.41 7.00
C PRO A 294 -6.61 -5.30 8.51
N PRO A 295 -6.53 -6.40 9.28
CA PRO A 295 -6.73 -6.33 10.73
C PRO A 295 -5.86 -5.21 11.29
N LYS A 296 -6.38 -4.40 12.22
CA LYS A 296 -5.64 -3.26 12.81
C LYS A 296 -4.19 -3.61 13.22
N GLN A 297 -3.99 -4.86 13.67
CA GLN A 297 -2.68 -5.43 14.00
C GLN A 297 -1.72 -5.48 12.80
N LEU A 298 -2.19 -5.87 11.61
CA LEU A 298 -1.41 -5.87 10.38
C LEU A 298 -1.11 -4.43 9.92
N GLN A 299 -2.04 -3.48 10.11
CA GLN A 299 -1.82 -2.07 9.75
C GLN A 299 -0.69 -1.45 10.58
N GLU A 300 -0.77 -1.57 11.91
CA GLU A 300 0.27 -1.09 12.83
C GLU A 300 1.64 -1.73 12.50
N GLN A 301 1.61 -2.99 12.09
CA GLN A 301 2.80 -3.72 11.73
C GLN A 301 3.43 -3.24 10.40
N LEU A 302 2.61 -3.00 9.37
CA LEU A 302 3.09 -2.46 8.09
C LEU A 302 3.68 -1.06 8.25
N THR A 303 3.04 -0.18 9.02
CA THR A 303 3.60 1.15 9.33
C THR A 303 4.99 1.03 9.96
N ARG A 304 5.16 0.09 10.90
CA ARG A 304 6.45 -0.17 11.53
C ARG A 304 7.50 -0.67 10.53
N TRP A 305 7.09 -1.54 9.60
CA TRP A 305 7.97 -2.08 8.57
C TRP A 305 8.39 -1.05 7.53
N PHE A 306 7.48 -0.18 7.07
CA PHE A 306 7.83 0.92 6.17
C PHE A 306 8.75 1.94 6.86
N SER A 307 8.49 2.27 8.12
CA SER A 307 9.39 3.14 8.90
C SER A 307 10.79 2.51 9.04
N ALA A 308 10.87 1.21 9.35
CA ALA A 308 12.14 0.48 9.42
C ALA A 308 12.84 0.41 8.06
N MET A 309 12.09 0.23 6.96
CA MET A 309 12.61 0.23 5.59
C MET A 309 13.26 1.57 5.25
N ASN A 310 12.61 2.69 5.52
CA ASN A 310 13.17 4.01 5.24
C ASN A 310 14.46 4.24 6.03
N GLN A 311 14.50 3.87 7.32
CA GLN A 311 15.70 3.97 8.15
C GLN A 311 16.88 3.16 7.58
N ILE A 312 16.64 1.92 7.16
CA ILE A 312 17.71 1.08 6.62
C ILE A 312 18.11 1.49 5.20
N SER A 313 17.19 2.04 4.41
CA SER A 313 17.48 2.62 3.09
C SER A 313 18.41 3.82 3.19
N GLU A 314 18.13 4.76 4.11
CA GLU A 314 19.03 5.89 4.40
C GLU A 314 20.40 5.40 4.86
N PHE A 315 20.43 4.43 5.80
CA PHE A 315 21.69 3.82 6.25
C PHE A 315 22.48 3.17 5.11
N ALA A 316 21.79 2.49 4.18
CA ALA A 316 22.38 1.86 3.01
C ALA A 316 22.79 2.87 1.92
N GLY A 317 22.46 4.15 2.09
CA GLY A 317 22.79 5.23 1.15
C GLY A 317 21.98 5.17 -0.14
N LEU A 318 20.71 4.75 -0.06
CA LEU A 318 19.76 4.92 -1.17
C LEU A 318 19.41 6.41 -1.31
N ASN A 319 19.16 6.84 -2.55
CA ASN A 319 18.56 8.14 -2.81
C ASN A 319 17.02 8.05 -2.77
N ASP A 320 16.35 9.20 -2.87
CA ASP A 320 14.89 9.28 -2.75
C ASP A 320 14.16 8.46 -3.84
N ASP A 321 14.65 8.52 -5.10
CA ASP A 321 14.07 7.73 -6.20
C ASP A 321 14.16 6.22 -5.93
N GLU A 322 15.30 5.73 -5.43
CA GLU A 322 15.49 4.32 -5.08
C GLU A 322 14.60 3.88 -3.91
N ILE A 323 14.34 4.78 -2.95
CA ILE A 323 13.42 4.54 -1.83
C ILE A 323 11.98 4.48 -2.31
N ASP A 324 11.60 5.37 -3.21
CA ASP A 324 10.27 5.41 -3.82
C ASP A 324 10.00 4.12 -4.60
N GLU A 325 10.93 3.71 -5.46
CA GLU A 325 10.80 2.46 -6.22
C GLU A 325 10.70 1.22 -5.30
N LEU A 326 11.46 1.17 -4.21
CA LEU A 326 11.38 0.08 -3.24
C LEU A 326 10.05 0.08 -2.48
N THR A 327 9.53 1.27 -2.17
CA THR A 327 8.23 1.46 -1.54
C THR A 327 7.12 0.99 -2.46
N GLU A 328 7.15 1.40 -3.73
CA GLU A 328 6.19 0.99 -4.75
C GLU A 328 6.20 -0.53 -4.95
N ARG A 329 7.37 -1.16 -5.11
CA ARG A 329 7.46 -2.63 -5.19
C ARG A 329 6.90 -3.34 -3.96
N SER A 330 7.12 -2.77 -2.77
CA SER A 330 6.57 -3.32 -1.53
C SER A 330 5.04 -3.18 -1.48
N LEU A 331 4.50 -2.04 -1.91
CA LEU A 331 3.05 -1.82 -1.99
C LEU A 331 2.40 -2.77 -3.03
N ILE A 332 2.99 -2.88 -4.23
CA ILE A 332 2.53 -3.80 -5.27
C ILE A 332 2.49 -5.24 -4.75
N TYR A 333 3.52 -5.68 -4.04
CA TYR A 333 3.56 -7.01 -3.44
C TYR A 333 2.38 -7.26 -2.48
N PHE A 334 1.98 -6.25 -1.71
CA PHE A 334 0.85 -6.36 -0.78
C PHE A 334 -0.52 -6.28 -1.44
N THR A 335 -0.65 -5.52 -2.54
CA THR A 335 -1.95 -5.32 -3.21
C THR A 335 -2.24 -6.38 -4.26
N LYS A 336 -1.22 -6.84 -5.00
CA LYS A 336 -1.39 -7.78 -6.11
C LYS A 336 -0.99 -9.22 -5.80
N GLY A 337 -0.34 -9.45 -4.65
CA GLY A 337 0.32 -10.73 -4.39
C GLY A 337 1.58 -10.91 -5.25
N ARG A 338 2.13 -12.13 -5.28
CA ARG A 338 3.35 -12.46 -6.03
C ARG A 338 3.12 -12.52 -7.53
#